data_AF-A0A1A6C7H4-F1
#
_entry.id   AF-A0A1A6C7H4-F1
#
_cell.length_a   1.000
_cell.length_b   1.000
_cell.length_c   1.000
_cell.angle_alpha   90.00
_cell.angle_beta   90.00
_cell.angle_gamma   90.00
#
_symmetry.space_group_name_H-M   'P 1'
#
loop_
_entity.id
_entity.type
_entity.pdbx_description
1 polymer ?
#
loop_
_entity_poly.entity_id
_entity_poly.type
_entity_poly.pdbx_seq_one_letter_code
_entity_poly.pdbx_strand_id
1 'polypeptide(L)'
;MELSSLTQCLAAFMFGSVVGFLVQRSRFCNTAALRDAMLFKSYRNTKALLVCMMILTIGFTAFISVGGGHPMHFEVGLNQVIGLFLFGIGMVLAGACTVSTWVKSGEGNVGAIWALLFTFVGMFLFSLFWSATWWPPAPATMSGSVNLSSLQLGFANAQTLQLQTGIPAIFFGLLQSLVLGGIYYAIVRKERAMAAARETAARNAPAIAAVNAVEQASPSETTGDADDDALAAAGKG
;
A
#
# COMPACT_ATOMS: atom_id res chain seq x y z
N MET A 1 -13.21 4.22 37.29
CA MET A 1 -12.12 3.52 37.99
C MET A 1 -10.84 4.18 37.49
N GLU A 2 -10.35 5.18 38.23
CA GLU A 2 -9.21 6.02 37.84
C GLU A 2 -7.94 5.15 37.84
N LEU A 3 -7.54 4.64 36.67
CA LEU A 3 -6.21 4.06 36.52
C LEU A 3 -5.20 5.19 36.78
N SER A 4 -4.28 4.98 37.73
CA SER A 4 -3.19 5.94 37.97
C SER A 4 -2.46 6.25 36.66
N SER A 5 -2.03 7.50 36.45
CA SER A 5 -1.28 7.90 35.24
C SER A 5 -0.07 6.99 34.99
N LEU A 6 0.52 6.45 36.07
CA LEU A 6 1.60 5.48 36.02
C LEU A 6 1.17 4.14 35.39
N THR A 7 -0.03 3.65 35.71
CA THR A 7 -0.59 2.44 35.08
C THR A 7 -0.84 2.66 33.59
N GLN A 8 -1.29 3.84 33.18
CA GLN A 8 -1.48 4.17 31.76
C GLN A 8 -0.15 4.21 31.01
N CYS A 9 0.89 4.84 31.59
CA CYS A 9 2.22 4.86 31.01
C CYS A 9 2.83 3.45 30.88
N LEU A 10 2.71 2.62 31.93
CA LEU A 10 3.19 1.24 31.90
C LEU A 10 2.43 0.39 30.88
N ALA A 11 1.11 0.54 30.78
CA ALA A 11 0.30 -0.14 29.77
C ALA A 11 0.71 0.28 28.35
N ALA A 12 0.92 1.57 28.11
CA ALA A 12 1.37 2.08 26.82
C ALA A 12 2.79 1.59 26.47
N PHE A 13 3.70 1.54 27.43
CA PHE A 13 5.05 1.01 27.24
C PHE A 13 5.03 -0.49 26.91
N MET A 14 4.31 -1.29 27.69
CA MET A 14 4.17 -2.73 27.45
C MET A 14 3.53 -3.01 26.09
N PHE A 15 2.46 -2.29 25.74
CA PHE A 15 1.82 -2.41 24.44
C PHE A 15 2.77 -2.01 23.31
N GLY A 16 3.48 -0.89 23.44
CA GLY A 16 4.48 -0.43 22.48
C GLY A 16 5.62 -1.43 22.28
N SER A 17 6.15 -2.02 23.35
CA SER A 17 7.20 -3.04 23.28
C SER A 17 6.72 -4.31 22.56
N VAL A 18 5.52 -4.80 22.87
CA VAL A 18 4.94 -5.98 22.22
C VAL A 18 4.71 -5.71 20.73
N VAL A 19 4.10 -4.59 20.38
CA VAL A 19 3.87 -4.21 18.98
C VAL A 19 5.19 -4.03 18.23
N GLY A 20 6.18 -3.37 18.84
CA GLY A 20 7.52 -3.22 18.26
C GLY A 20 8.20 -4.56 17.95
N PHE A 21 8.14 -5.50 18.90
CA PHE A 21 8.68 -6.85 18.72
C PHE A 21 7.96 -7.63 17.60
N LEU A 22 6.63 -7.52 17.52
CA LEU A 22 5.84 -8.14 16.46
C LEU A 22 6.22 -7.58 15.08
N VAL A 23 6.39 -6.26 14.97
CA VAL A 23 6.78 -5.59 13.71
C VAL A 23 8.20 -5.98 13.29
N GLN A 24 9.12 -6.13 14.25
CA GLN A 24 10.48 -6.60 13.99
C GLN A 24 10.49 -7.99 13.36
N ARG A 25 9.75 -8.94 13.96
CA ARG A 25 9.70 -10.33 13.46
C ARG A 25 9.03 -10.45 12.09
N SER A 26 8.06 -9.60 11.80
CA SER A 26 7.26 -9.66 10.58
C SER A 26 7.89 -8.90 9.40
N ARG A 27 8.93 -8.08 9.63
CA ARG A 27 9.59 -7.23 8.62
C ARG A 27 8.57 -6.46 7.77
N PHE A 28 7.51 -5.95 8.41
CA PHE A 28 6.44 -5.24 7.72
C PHE A 28 6.96 -3.92 7.13
N CYS A 29 6.85 -3.78 5.81
CA CYS A 29 7.01 -2.52 5.11
C CYS A 29 5.80 -2.32 4.19
N ASN A 30 4.98 -1.31 4.49
CA ASN A 30 3.78 -0.99 3.70
C ASN A 30 4.15 -0.69 2.24
N THR A 31 5.20 0.12 2.04
CA THR A 31 5.70 0.48 0.71
C THR A 31 6.18 -0.73 -0.08
N ALA A 32 6.90 -1.66 0.57
CA ALA A 32 7.33 -2.91 -0.07
C ALA A 32 6.13 -3.80 -0.40
N ALA A 33 5.15 -3.91 0.49
CA ALA A 33 3.94 -4.70 0.26
C ALA A 33 3.11 -4.19 -0.94
N LEU A 34 3.07 -2.87 -1.16
CA LEU A 34 2.42 -2.27 -2.32
C LEU A 34 3.24 -2.45 -3.61
N ARG A 35 4.55 -2.21 -3.55
CA ARG A 35 5.46 -2.43 -4.69
C ARG A 35 5.44 -3.90 -5.13
N ASP A 36 5.53 -4.83 -4.19
CA ASP A 36 5.58 -6.26 -4.49
C ASP A 36 4.24 -6.78 -5.04
N ALA A 37 3.11 -6.18 -4.63
CA ALA A 37 1.80 -6.45 -5.22
C ALA A 37 1.70 -6.00 -6.69
N MET A 38 2.23 -4.82 -7.00
CA MET A 38 2.18 -4.25 -8.35
C MET A 38 3.18 -4.89 -9.30
N LEU A 39 4.43 -5.09 -8.84
CA LEU A 39 5.55 -5.46 -9.70
C LEU A 39 5.76 -6.98 -9.78
N PHE A 40 5.68 -7.68 -8.65
CA PHE A 40 5.97 -9.13 -8.58
C PHE A 40 4.72 -9.99 -8.53
N LYS A 41 3.53 -9.38 -8.45
CA LYS A 41 2.24 -10.07 -8.28
C LYS A 41 2.24 -11.08 -7.12
N SER A 42 3.11 -10.83 -6.13
CA SER A 42 3.31 -11.64 -4.94
C SER A 42 2.52 -11.02 -3.80
N TYR A 43 1.40 -11.63 -3.43
CA TYR A 43 0.47 -11.03 -2.48
C TYR A 43 0.71 -11.45 -1.03
N ARG A 44 1.83 -12.12 -0.70
CA ARG A 44 2.08 -12.64 0.66
C ARG A 44 2.10 -11.52 1.70
N ASN A 45 2.88 -10.46 1.45
CA ASN A 45 3.02 -9.32 2.35
C ASN A 45 1.78 -8.40 2.30
N THR A 46 1.20 -8.24 1.11
CA THR A 46 0.00 -7.43 0.89
C THR A 46 -1.23 -8.01 1.60
N LYS A 47 -1.41 -9.34 1.60
CA LYS A 47 -2.50 -10.02 2.33
C LYS A 47 -2.40 -9.77 3.83
N ALA A 48 -1.19 -9.90 4.39
CA ALA A 48 -0.96 -9.67 5.81
C ALA A 48 -1.23 -8.21 6.20
N LEU A 49 -0.86 -7.25 5.34
CA LEU A 49 -1.18 -5.84 5.54
C LEU A 49 -2.69 -5.58 5.49
N LEU A 50 -3.39 -6.18 4.52
CA LEU A 50 -4.83 -6.00 4.35
C LEU A 50 -5.61 -6.53 5.57
N VAL A 51 -5.25 -7.72 6.05
CA VAL A 51 -5.85 -8.31 7.26
C VAL A 51 -5.56 -7.44 8.48
N CYS A 52 -4.34 -6.92 8.61
CA CYS A 52 -3.98 -6.01 9.70
C CYS A 52 -4.86 -4.75 9.67
N MET A 53 -5.02 -4.12 8.50
CA MET A 53 -5.91 -2.96 8.33
C MET A 53 -7.36 -3.29 8.71
N MET A 54 -7.89 -4.46 8.32
CA MET A 54 -9.24 -4.88 8.69
C MET A 54 -9.40 -5.02 10.21
N ILE A 55 -8.45 -5.68 10.89
CA ILE A 55 -8.47 -5.86 12.35
C ILE A 55 -8.38 -4.51 13.06
N LEU A 56 -7.51 -3.60 12.59
CA LEU A 56 -7.36 -2.26 13.16
C LEU A 56 -8.62 -1.42 12.98
N THR A 57 -9.24 -1.45 11.80
CA THR A 57 -10.50 -0.74 11.55
C THR A 57 -11.60 -1.25 12.48
N ILE A 58 -11.80 -2.56 12.57
CA ILE A 58 -12.83 -3.15 13.45
C ILE A 58 -12.54 -2.85 14.92
N GLY A 59 -11.28 -3.00 15.36
CA GLY A 59 -10.85 -2.72 16.72
C GLY A 59 -11.06 -1.26 17.12
N PHE A 60 -10.71 -0.32 16.23
CA PHE A 60 -10.90 1.11 16.47
C PHE A 60 -12.39 1.51 16.48
N THR A 61 -13.18 0.98 15.55
CA THR A 61 -14.64 1.21 15.53
C THR A 61 -15.30 0.68 16.80
N ALA A 62 -14.94 -0.53 17.26
CA ALA A 62 -15.44 -1.09 18.52
C ALA A 62 -15.02 -0.25 19.73
N PHE A 63 -13.78 0.23 19.76
CA PHE A 63 -13.27 1.08 20.85
C PHE A 63 -14.00 2.42 20.95
N ILE A 64 -14.32 3.05 19.82
CA ILE A 64 -15.15 4.27 19.77
C ILE A 64 -16.58 3.98 20.26
N SER A 65 -17.18 2.85 19.87
CA SER A 65 -18.54 2.49 20.29
C SER A 65 -18.68 2.23 21.79
N VAL A 66 -17.60 1.82 22.46
CA VAL A 66 -17.56 1.61 23.93
C VAL A 66 -17.35 2.94 24.70
N GLY A 67 -17.18 4.07 24.00
CA GLY A 67 -17.11 5.41 24.60
C GLY A 67 -15.73 5.81 25.16
N GLY A 68 -14.70 5.01 24.91
CA GLY A 68 -13.33 5.26 25.40
C GLY A 68 -12.42 6.04 24.44
N GLY A 69 -12.87 6.33 23.21
CA GLY A 69 -12.08 7.00 22.19
C GLY A 69 -12.44 8.46 22.02
N HIS A 70 -11.49 9.38 22.23
CA HIS A 70 -11.61 10.76 21.77
C HIS A 70 -11.28 10.79 20.26
N PRO A 71 -12.24 11.06 19.37
CA PRO A 71 -11.97 11.15 17.94
C PRO A 71 -11.06 12.37 17.68
N MET A 72 -9.88 12.12 17.14
CA MET A 72 -8.99 13.20 16.69
C MET A 72 -9.58 13.86 15.44
N HIS A 73 -9.75 15.17 15.51
CA HIS A 73 -10.22 15.98 14.40
C HIS A 73 -9.05 16.25 13.46
N PHE A 74 -9.14 15.76 12.24
CA PHE A 74 -8.19 16.11 11.18
C PHE A 74 -8.94 16.89 10.13
N GLU A 75 -8.50 18.12 9.84
CA GLU A 75 -9.00 18.87 8.70
C GLU A 75 -8.34 18.34 7.42
N VAL A 76 -9.10 17.60 6.61
CA VAL A 76 -8.62 17.14 5.30
C VAL A 76 -8.67 18.29 4.29
N GLY A 77 -7.55 18.99 4.09
CA GLY A 77 -7.40 20.03 3.05
C GLY A 77 -6.51 19.62 1.89
N LEU A 78 -6.37 20.47 0.87
CA LEU A 78 -5.42 20.22 -0.25
C LEU A 78 -3.97 20.10 0.23
N ASN A 79 -3.62 20.79 1.32
CA ASN A 79 -2.33 20.68 1.98
C ASN A 79 -2.00 19.22 2.37
N GLN A 80 -3.01 18.43 2.77
CA GLN A 80 -2.83 17.03 3.09
C GLN A 80 -2.49 16.18 1.87
N VAL A 81 -3.12 16.47 0.72
CA VAL A 81 -2.86 15.75 -0.54
C VAL A 81 -1.43 16.02 -1.02
N ILE A 82 -1.02 17.29 -0.98
CA ILE A 82 0.35 17.71 -1.35
C ILE A 82 1.36 17.09 -0.38
N GLY A 83 1.09 17.11 0.92
CA GLY A 83 1.93 16.50 1.95
C GLY A 83 2.08 14.99 1.78
N LEU A 84 1.00 14.27 1.50
CA LEU A 84 1.02 12.83 1.26
C LEU A 84 1.85 12.46 0.03
N PHE A 85 1.75 13.25 -1.04
CA PHE A 85 2.53 13.05 -2.26
C PHE A 85 4.03 13.26 -2.01
N LEU A 86 4.41 14.36 -1.35
CA LEU A 86 5.81 14.66 -1.00
C LEU A 86 6.40 13.60 -0.05
N PHE A 87 5.61 13.18 0.94
CA PHE A 87 5.99 12.13 1.88
C PHE A 87 6.17 10.78 1.18
N GLY A 88 5.31 10.45 0.21
CA GLY A 88 5.44 9.26 -0.63
C GLY A 88 6.74 9.24 -1.43
N ILE A 89 7.10 10.37 -2.05
CA ILE A 89 8.38 10.51 -2.76
C ILE A 89 9.55 10.29 -1.79
N GLY A 90 9.49 10.91 -0.60
CA GLY A 90 10.49 10.71 0.46
C GLY A 90 10.63 9.24 0.88
N MET A 91 9.53 8.50 1.01
CA MET A 91 9.56 7.07 1.33
C MET A 91 10.27 6.23 0.25
N VAL A 92 10.09 6.56 -1.03
CA VAL A 92 10.74 5.86 -2.14
C VAL A 92 12.25 6.14 -2.13
N LEU A 93 12.65 7.40 -1.93
CA LEU A 93 14.06 7.80 -1.84
C LEU A 93 14.77 7.17 -0.63
N ALA A 94 14.10 7.10 0.52
CA ALA A 94 14.63 6.46 1.72
C ALA A 94 14.65 4.92 1.65
N GLY A 95 13.91 4.31 0.71
CA GLY A 95 13.81 2.86 0.55
C GLY A 95 13.13 2.12 1.73
N ALA A 96 12.43 2.86 2.59
CA ALA A 96 11.80 2.33 3.80
C ALA A 96 10.59 3.18 4.21
N CYS A 97 9.57 2.55 4.81
CA CYS A 97 8.50 3.28 5.48
C CYS A 97 8.91 3.65 6.91
N THR A 98 8.36 4.74 7.46
CA THR A 98 8.68 5.26 8.80
C THR A 98 8.68 4.19 9.90
N VAL A 99 7.67 3.31 9.91
CA VAL A 99 7.57 2.17 10.85
C VAL A 99 8.75 1.21 10.70
N SER A 100 9.10 0.86 9.47
CA SER A 100 10.23 -0.06 9.19
C SER A 100 11.59 0.59 9.48
N THR A 101 11.69 1.91 9.33
CA THR A 101 12.89 2.67 9.69
C THR A 101 13.14 2.63 11.18
N TRP A 102 12.09 2.73 12.01
CA TRP A 102 12.21 2.59 13.47
C TRP A 102 12.76 1.23 13.88
N VAL A 103 12.23 0.18 13.27
CA VAL A 103 12.60 -1.21 13.57
C VAL A 103 14.04 -1.49 13.11
N LYS A 104 14.39 -1.12 11.87
CA LYS A 104 15.75 -1.27 11.34
C LYS A 104 16.79 -0.45 12.12
N SER A 105 16.40 0.72 12.64
CA SER A 105 17.23 1.51 13.53
C SER A 105 17.53 0.75 14.83
N GLY A 106 16.51 0.08 15.41
CA GLY A 106 16.69 -0.82 16.56
C GLY A 106 17.51 -2.08 16.28
N GLU A 107 17.58 -2.54 15.02
CA GLU A 107 18.46 -3.63 14.57
C GLU A 107 19.92 -3.18 14.35
N GLY A 108 20.22 -1.88 14.48
CA GLY A 108 21.56 -1.34 14.28
C GLY A 108 21.90 -1.00 12.82
N ASN A 109 20.91 -0.90 11.93
CA ASN A 109 21.16 -0.48 10.55
C ASN A 109 21.46 1.02 10.48
N VAL A 110 22.73 1.35 10.27
CA VAL A 110 23.24 2.74 10.18
C VAL A 110 22.48 3.54 9.13
N GLY A 111 22.13 2.94 7.98
CA GLY A 111 21.35 3.63 6.94
C GLY A 111 19.95 4.02 7.40
N ALA A 112 19.31 3.19 8.23
CA ALA A 112 18.00 3.50 8.81
C ALA A 112 18.09 4.60 9.88
N ILE A 113 19.16 4.63 10.66
CA ILE A 113 19.41 5.68 11.66
C ILE A 113 19.51 7.05 10.98
N TRP A 114 20.28 7.15 9.89
CA TRP A 114 20.38 8.39 9.11
C TRP A 114 19.04 8.81 8.50
N ALA A 115 18.30 7.88 7.90
CA ALA A 115 16.98 8.17 7.35
C ALA A 115 16.00 8.69 8.42
N LEU A 116 16.06 8.14 9.63
CA LEU A 116 15.26 8.56 10.78
C LEU A 116 15.63 9.98 11.21
N LEU A 117 16.93 10.27 11.32
CA LEU A 117 17.45 11.59 11.69
C LEU A 117 17.00 12.66 10.68
N PHE A 118 17.18 12.41 9.37
CA PHE A 118 16.73 13.34 8.33
C PHE A 118 15.22 13.52 8.29
N THR A 119 14.44 12.50 8.66
CA THR A 119 12.98 12.62 8.79
C THR A 119 12.60 13.63 9.88
N PHE A 120 13.25 13.56 11.05
CA PHE A 120 13.02 14.52 12.13
C PHE A 120 13.50 15.92 11.78
N VAL A 121 14.69 16.04 11.18
CA VAL A 121 15.23 17.34 10.73
C VAL A 121 14.30 17.96 9.69
N GLY A 122 13.84 17.19 8.70
CA GLY A 122 12.92 17.66 7.68
C GLY A 122 11.58 18.11 8.26
N MET A 123 11.00 17.35 9.20
CA MET A 123 9.77 17.73 9.91
C MET A 123 9.95 19.05 10.66
N PHE A 124 11.06 19.20 11.37
CA PHE A 124 11.37 20.40 12.14
C PHE A 124 11.62 21.62 11.24
N LEU A 125 12.40 21.46 10.17
CA LEU A 125 12.67 22.53 9.20
C LEU A 125 11.40 22.96 8.46
N PHE A 126 10.55 22.01 8.06
CA PHE A 126 9.29 22.32 7.41
C PHE A 126 8.35 23.07 8.38
N SER A 127 8.29 22.64 9.65
CA SER A 127 7.52 23.33 10.68
C SER A 127 8.02 24.77 10.89
N LEU A 128 9.33 24.98 10.95
CA LEU A 128 9.93 26.31 11.06
C LEU A 128 9.70 27.16 9.81
N PHE A 129 9.85 26.59 8.61
CA PHE A 129 9.65 27.30 7.35
C PHE A 129 8.20 27.73 7.16
N TRP A 130 7.26 26.82 7.47
CA TRP A 130 5.84 27.11 7.48
C TRP A 130 5.52 28.19 8.51
N SER A 131 6.06 28.06 9.73
CA SER A 131 5.89 29.07 10.77
C SER A 131 6.55 30.41 10.42
N ALA A 132 7.66 30.46 9.69
CA ALA A 132 8.32 31.70 9.32
C ALA A 132 7.61 32.42 8.16
N THR A 133 7.00 31.65 7.26
CA THR A 133 6.33 32.16 6.06
C THR A 133 4.88 32.54 6.32
N TRP A 134 4.20 31.85 7.24
CA TRP A 134 2.76 32.01 7.51
C TRP A 134 2.43 32.63 8.88
N TRP A 135 3.39 33.30 9.53
CA TRP A 135 3.18 34.03 10.79
C TRP A 135 3.08 35.55 10.54
N PRO A 136 2.02 36.26 10.99
CA PRO A 136 0.98 35.89 11.96
C PRO A 136 -0.33 35.36 11.33
N PRO A 137 -0.96 34.29 11.84
CA PRO A 137 -2.27 33.86 11.39
C PRO A 137 -3.37 34.37 12.34
N ALA A 138 -4.18 35.33 11.90
CA ALA A 138 -5.61 35.08 12.07
C ALA A 138 -5.87 33.85 11.18
N PRO A 139 -6.39 32.73 11.70
CA PRO A 139 -6.78 31.62 10.84
C PRO A 139 -7.64 32.21 9.73
N ALA A 140 -7.36 31.90 8.46
CA ALA A 140 -8.30 32.23 7.38
C ALA A 140 -9.69 31.57 7.59
N THR A 141 -9.81 30.72 8.61
CA THR A 141 -11.04 30.12 9.15
C THR A 141 -11.71 30.92 10.28
N MET A 142 -11.08 31.98 10.82
CA MET A 142 -11.62 32.90 11.83
C MET A 142 -12.04 34.26 11.25
N SER A 143 -11.65 34.58 10.01
CA SER A 143 -12.30 35.66 9.25
C SER A 143 -13.50 35.05 8.55
N GLY A 144 -14.72 35.40 8.97
CA GLY A 144 -15.99 34.99 8.35
C GLY A 144 -16.20 35.48 6.91
N SER A 145 -15.15 35.52 6.09
CA SER A 145 -15.17 35.74 4.65
C SER A 145 -14.84 34.44 3.93
N VAL A 146 -15.73 34.06 3.02
CA VAL A 146 -15.58 32.90 2.13
C VAL A 146 -14.35 33.07 1.24
N ASN A 147 -13.22 32.53 1.68
CA ASN A 147 -12.01 32.43 0.87
C ASN A 147 -12.09 31.18 0.00
N LEU A 148 -11.50 31.21 -1.20
CA LEU A 148 -11.46 30.06 -2.12
C LEU A 148 -10.73 28.83 -1.51
N SER A 149 -9.92 29.04 -0.46
CA SER A 149 -9.35 27.98 0.38
C SER A 149 -10.37 27.26 1.28
N SER A 150 -11.54 27.87 1.54
CA SER A 150 -12.67 27.27 2.28
C SER A 150 -13.62 26.47 1.38
N LEU A 151 -13.62 26.73 0.06
CA LEU A 151 -14.30 25.89 -0.95
C LEU A 151 -13.47 24.66 -1.35
N GLN A 152 -12.28 24.49 -0.77
CA GLN A 152 -11.31 23.47 -1.14
C GLN A 152 -11.66 22.09 -0.57
N LEU A 153 -12.84 21.55 -0.89
CA LEU A 153 -13.28 20.17 -0.56
C LEU A 153 -13.03 19.74 0.91
N GLY A 154 -12.81 20.71 1.81
CA GLY A 154 -12.16 20.51 3.10
C GLY A 154 -13.12 20.25 4.24
N PHE A 155 -14.43 20.31 3.96
CA PHE A 155 -15.49 19.88 4.85
C PHE A 155 -15.92 18.43 4.60
N ALA A 156 -15.18 17.66 3.80
CA ALA A 156 -15.42 16.23 3.65
C ALA A 156 -14.70 15.42 4.76
N ASN A 157 -14.82 15.87 6.00
CA ASN A 157 -14.41 15.04 7.14
C ASN A 157 -15.48 13.99 7.39
N ALA A 158 -15.07 12.76 7.72
CA ALA A 158 -16.00 11.68 8.03
C ALA A 158 -17.03 12.12 9.09
N GLN A 159 -16.62 12.99 10.03
CA GLN A 159 -17.43 13.52 11.12
C GLN A 159 -18.42 14.63 10.70
N THR A 160 -18.09 15.52 9.76
CA THR A 160 -19.04 16.53 9.25
C THR A 160 -20.13 15.87 8.39
N LEU A 161 -19.75 14.83 7.63
CA LEU A 161 -20.71 13.93 6.99
C LEU A 161 -21.55 13.17 8.04
N GLN A 162 -20.94 12.69 9.13
CA GLN A 162 -21.63 11.98 10.21
C GLN A 162 -22.67 12.85 10.93
N LEU A 163 -22.35 14.12 11.18
CA LEU A 163 -23.24 15.09 11.81
C LEU A 163 -24.38 15.52 10.89
N GLN A 164 -24.15 15.59 9.57
CA GLN A 164 -25.22 15.90 8.61
C GLN A 164 -26.09 14.70 8.22
N THR A 165 -25.54 13.48 8.21
CA THR A 165 -26.26 12.27 7.77
C THR A 165 -26.80 11.41 8.92
N GLY A 166 -26.38 11.66 10.17
CA GLY A 166 -26.83 10.90 11.35
C GLY A 166 -26.34 9.44 11.37
N ILE A 167 -25.37 9.09 10.54
CA ILE A 167 -24.91 7.71 10.35
C ILE A 167 -23.94 7.33 11.47
N PRO A 168 -24.16 6.24 12.23
CA PRO A 168 -23.24 5.80 13.28
C PRO A 168 -21.86 5.43 12.70
N ALA A 169 -20.78 5.71 13.45
CA ALA A 169 -19.39 5.45 13.03
C ALA A 169 -19.15 3.99 12.57
N ILE A 170 -19.98 3.08 13.09
CA ILE A 170 -20.02 1.67 12.77
C ILE A 170 -20.30 1.42 11.29
N PHE A 171 -21.12 2.24 10.64
CA PHE A 171 -21.45 2.08 9.22
C PHE A 171 -20.23 2.37 8.32
N PHE A 172 -19.46 3.42 8.64
CA PHE A 172 -18.22 3.72 7.92
C PHE A 172 -17.15 2.63 8.16
N GLY A 173 -17.03 2.14 9.39
CA GLY A 173 -16.14 1.03 9.72
C GLY A 173 -16.52 -0.27 8.99
N LEU A 174 -17.81 -0.59 8.93
CA LEU A 174 -18.34 -1.75 8.20
C LEU A 174 -18.17 -1.61 6.69
N LEU A 175 -18.45 -0.43 6.12
CA LEU A 175 -18.28 -0.16 4.70
C LEU A 175 -16.82 -0.30 4.28
N GLN A 176 -15.90 0.31 5.06
CA GLN A 176 -14.46 0.18 4.83
C GLN A 176 -13.99 -1.28 4.95
N SER A 177 -14.51 -2.01 5.95
CA SER A 177 -14.19 -3.43 6.14
C SER A 177 -14.73 -4.29 5.00
N LEU A 178 -15.90 -3.99 4.45
CA LEU A 178 -16.46 -4.65 3.27
C LEU A 178 -15.63 -4.39 2.03
N VAL A 179 -15.20 -3.14 1.81
CA VAL A 179 -14.32 -2.78 0.68
C VAL A 179 -12.99 -3.51 0.78
N LEU A 180 -12.34 -3.51 1.94
CA LEU A 180 -11.11 -4.27 2.15
C LEU A 180 -11.35 -5.78 1.99
N GLY A 181 -12.47 -6.30 2.49
CA GLY A 181 -12.83 -7.72 2.33
C GLY A 181 -13.04 -8.11 0.88
N GLY A 182 -13.66 -7.24 0.08
CA GLY A 182 -13.82 -7.42 -1.36
C GLY A 182 -12.48 -7.44 -2.10
N ILE A 183 -11.56 -6.52 -1.76
CA ILE A 183 -10.20 -6.49 -2.31
C ILE A 183 -9.44 -7.75 -1.91
N TYR A 184 -9.51 -8.17 -0.64
CA TYR A 184 -8.91 -9.42 -0.15
C TYR A 184 -9.42 -10.63 -0.94
N TYR A 185 -10.74 -10.75 -1.09
CA TYR A 185 -11.37 -11.87 -1.79
C TYR A 185 -11.00 -11.89 -3.28
N ALA A 186 -10.92 -10.71 -3.92
CA ALA A 186 -10.48 -10.58 -5.31
C ALA A 186 -9.02 -11.04 -5.50
N ILE A 187 -8.12 -10.70 -4.56
CA ILE A 187 -6.73 -11.15 -4.57
C ILE A 187 -6.66 -12.68 -4.42
N VAL A 188 -7.37 -13.24 -3.45
CA VAL A 188 -7.40 -14.70 -3.22
C VAL A 188 -7.98 -15.44 -4.43
N ARG A 189 -9.02 -14.89 -5.08
CA ARG A 189 -9.60 -15.46 -6.30
C ARG A 189 -8.60 -15.48 -7.45
N LYS A 190 -7.81 -14.41 -7.63
CA LYS A 190 -6.78 -14.35 -8.68
C LYS A 190 -5.61 -15.31 -8.40
N GLU A 191 -5.19 -15.47 -7.15
CA GLU A 191 -4.18 -16.47 -6.79
C GLU A 191 -4.67 -17.90 -7.06
N ARG A 192 -5.91 -18.23 -6.68
CA ARG A 192 -6.51 -19.56 -6.95
C ARG A 192 -6.58 -19.86 -8.45
N ALA A 193 -6.94 -18.88 -9.27
CA ALA A 193 -6.97 -19.04 -10.73
C ALA A 193 -5.56 -19.25 -11.32
N MET A 194 -4.54 -18.51 -10.85
CA MET A 194 -3.15 -18.70 -11.29
C MET A 194 -2.54 -20.02 -10.81
N ALA A 195 -2.91 -20.47 -9.61
CA ALA A 195 -2.50 -21.78 -9.09
C ALA A 195 -3.10 -22.93 -9.91
N ALA A 196 -4.40 -22.84 -10.24
CA ALA A 196 -5.07 -23.81 -11.11
C ALA A 196 -4.42 -23.85 -12.50
N ALA A 197 -4.17 -22.68 -13.12
CA ALA A 197 -3.51 -22.60 -14.43
C ALA A 197 -2.07 -23.17 -14.42
N ARG A 198 -1.32 -22.95 -13.33
CA ARG A 198 0.02 -23.50 -13.15
C ARG A 198 -0.01 -25.02 -12.98
N GLU A 199 -1.03 -25.55 -12.32
CA GLU A 199 -1.25 -26.99 -12.18
C GLU A 199 -1.62 -27.65 -13.52
N THR A 200 -2.47 -27.02 -14.33
CA THR A 200 -2.76 -27.49 -15.70
C THR A 200 -1.52 -27.44 -16.59
N ALA A 201 -0.73 -26.37 -16.51
CA ALA A 201 0.52 -26.26 -17.24
C ALA A 201 1.55 -27.31 -16.81
N ALA A 202 1.67 -27.59 -15.51
CA ALA A 202 2.56 -28.64 -14.99
C ALA A 202 2.10 -30.04 -15.39
N ARG A 203 0.78 -30.29 -15.42
CA ARG A 203 0.19 -31.55 -15.87
C ARG A 203 0.42 -31.79 -17.37
N ASN A 204 0.36 -30.72 -18.17
CA ASN A 204 0.54 -30.79 -19.62
C ASN A 204 2.02 -30.69 -20.03
N ALA A 205 2.92 -30.24 -19.16
CA ALA A 205 4.36 -30.13 -19.44
C ALA A 205 5.02 -31.42 -19.96
N PRO A 206 4.82 -32.62 -19.37
CA PRO A 206 5.38 -33.85 -19.91
C PRO A 206 4.78 -34.24 -21.27
N ALA A 207 3.48 -33.98 -21.48
CA ALA A 207 2.82 -34.26 -22.75
C ALA A 207 3.29 -33.32 -23.87
N ILE A 208 3.47 -32.03 -23.57
CA ILE A 208 4.02 -31.03 -24.50
C ILE A 208 5.49 -31.33 -24.81
N ALA A 209 6.28 -31.75 -23.81
CA ALA A 209 7.67 -32.17 -24.03
C ALA A 209 7.76 -33.42 -24.93
N ALA A 210 6.83 -34.36 -24.80
CA ALA A 210 6.76 -35.54 -25.67
C ALA A 210 6.36 -35.19 -27.11
N VAL A 211 5.37 -34.30 -27.31
CA VAL A 211 4.97 -33.82 -28.64
C VAL A 211 6.12 -33.06 -29.31
N ASN A 212 6.81 -32.19 -28.57
CA ASN A 212 7.97 -31.46 -29.09
C ASN A 212 9.16 -32.38 -29.42
N ALA A 213 9.35 -33.46 -28.67
CA ALA A 213 10.38 -34.45 -28.97
C ALA A 213 10.07 -35.26 -30.24
N VAL A 214 8.79 -35.51 -30.53
CA VAL A 214 8.34 -36.15 -31.78
C VAL A 214 8.46 -35.19 -32.97
N GLU A 215 8.08 -33.92 -32.80
CA GLU A 215 8.25 -32.87 -33.83
C GLU A 215 9.74 -32.68 -34.22
N GLN A 216 10.64 -32.69 -33.23
CA GLN A 216 12.09 -32.57 -33.45
C GLN A 216 12.74 -33.84 -34.04
N ALA A 217 12.06 -34.98 -33.97
CA ALA A 217 12.50 -36.24 -34.57
C ALA A 217 11.97 -36.44 -35.99
N SER A 218 11.08 -35.57 -36.49
CA SER A 218 10.63 -35.60 -37.88
C SER A 218 11.73 -35.01 -38.79
N PRO A 219 12.26 -35.74 -39.77
CA PRO A 219 13.24 -35.22 -40.70
C PRO A 219 12.63 -34.05 -41.47
N SER A 220 13.39 -32.97 -41.64
CA SER A 220 13.09 -31.88 -42.57
C SER A 220 12.69 -32.46 -43.92
N GLU A 221 11.43 -32.30 -44.29
CA GLU A 221 10.91 -32.63 -45.61
C GLU A 221 11.54 -31.65 -46.60
N THR A 222 12.63 -32.07 -47.23
CA THR A 222 13.20 -31.46 -48.43
C THR A 222 12.28 -31.77 -49.61
N THR A 223 11.33 -30.88 -49.86
CA THR A 223 10.57 -30.75 -51.11
C THR A 223 10.76 -29.27 -51.49
N GLY A 224 11.56 -28.89 -52.47
CA GLY A 224 11.66 -29.35 -53.85
C GLY A 224 11.88 -28.06 -54.65
N ASP A 225 13.14 -27.63 -54.76
CA ASP A 225 13.56 -26.43 -55.49
C ASP A 225 14.41 -26.88 -56.69
N ALA A 226 13.76 -27.60 -57.60
CA ALA A 226 14.36 -28.11 -58.82
C ALA A 226 13.32 -28.05 -59.95
N ASP A 227 12.85 -26.85 -60.29
CA ASP A 227 12.06 -26.65 -61.51
C ASP A 227 12.10 -25.22 -62.12
N ASP A 228 13.13 -24.41 -61.85
CA ASP A 228 13.26 -23.06 -62.45
C ASP A 228 14.45 -22.86 -63.44
N ASP A 229 15.30 -23.86 -63.67
CA ASP A 229 16.45 -23.73 -64.61
C ASP A 229 16.27 -24.43 -65.98
N ALA A 230 15.11 -25.04 -66.26
CA ALA A 230 14.82 -25.68 -67.55
C ALA A 230 14.13 -24.74 -68.58
N LEU A 231 13.71 -23.53 -68.19
CA LEU A 231 12.96 -22.60 -69.05
C LEU A 231 13.81 -21.40 -69.56
N ALA A 232 15.13 -21.55 -69.68
CA ALA A 232 16.02 -20.51 -70.22
C ALA A 232 16.84 -20.94 -71.46
N ALA A 233 16.69 -22.18 -71.96
CA ALA A 233 17.49 -22.71 -73.08
C ALA A 233 16.70 -23.15 -74.33
N ALA A 234 15.43 -22.72 -74.49
CA ALA A 234 14.60 -23.07 -75.65
C ALA A 234 13.98 -21.83 -76.35
N GLY A 235 14.73 -20.73 -76.44
CA GLY A 235 14.27 -19.46 -77.01
C GLY A 235 15.34 -18.67 -77.76
N LYS A 236 16.34 -19.33 -78.33
CA LYS A 236 17.24 -18.78 -79.36
C LYS A 236 17.53 -19.87 -80.39
N GLY A 237 16.70 -19.89 -81.42
CA GLY A 237 16.77 -20.71 -82.62
C GLY A 237 15.68 -20.26 -83.57
#